data_AF-A0A285QNP6-F1
#
_entry.id   AF-A0A285QNP6-F1
#
_cell.length_a   1.000
_cell.length_b   1.000
_cell.length_c   1.000
_cell.angle_alpha   90.00
_cell.angle_beta   90.00
_cell.angle_gamma   90.00
#
_symmetry.space_group_name_H-M   'P 1'
#
loop_
_entity.id
_entity.type
_entity.pdbx_description
1 polymer ?
#
loop_
_entity_poly.entity_id
_entity_poly.type
_entity_poly.pdbx_seq_one_letter_code
_entity_poly.pdbx_strand_id
1 'polypeptide(L)' 'MGFRVDAVRAVTAGRDAARAGQPVTVCPHPRESLLRLAWVRGYAAVRSFVDSGSGTVHK' A
#
# COMPACT_ATOMS: atom_id res chain seq x y z
N MET A 1 -0.69 -10.36 20.80
CA MET A 1 -0.70 -9.35 19.71
C MET A 1 -2.12 -9.19 19.20
N GLY A 2 -2.59 -7.96 19.02
CA GLY A 2 -4.00 -7.68 18.70
C GLY A 2 -4.19 -7.18 17.28
N PHE A 3 -5.36 -7.47 16.70
CA PHE A 3 -5.77 -7.14 15.34
C PHE A 3 -5.42 -5.72 14.87
N ARG A 4 -5.50 -4.72 15.77
CA ARG A 4 -5.11 -3.32 15.44
C ARG A 4 -3.62 -3.18 15.12
N VAL A 5 -2.75 -3.86 15.86
CA VAL A 5 -1.30 -3.85 15.62
C VAL A 5 -0.99 -4.51 14.28
N ASP A 6 -1.66 -5.62 13.97
CA ASP A 6 -1.48 -6.34 12.71
C ASP A 6 -1.99 -5.50 11.52
N ALA A 7 -3.12 -4.80 11.68
CA ALA A 7 -3.62 -3.89 10.67
C ALA A 7 -2.66 -2.72 10.41
N VAL A 8 -2.08 -2.11 11.45
CA VAL A 8 -1.08 -1.04 11.28
C VAL A 8 0.17 -1.57 10.57
N ARG A 9 0.66 -2.75 10.95
CA ARG A 9 1.79 -3.40 10.26
C ARG A 9 1.48 -3.66 8.78
N ALA A 10 0.28 -4.13 8.48
CA ALA A 10 -0.17 -4.36 7.11
C ALA A 10 -0.20 -3.04 6.30
N VAL A 11 -0.73 -1.94 6.86
CA VAL A 11 -0.70 -0.62 6.20
C VAL A 11 0.73 -0.18 5.90
N THR A 12 1.64 -0.28 6.87
CA THR A 12 3.04 0.12 6.71
C THR A 12 3.73 -0.71 5.63
N ALA A 13 3.57 -2.04 5.65
CA ALA A 13 4.12 -2.92 4.64
C ALA A 13 3.60 -2.61 3.22
N GLY A 14 2.32 -2.24 3.10
CA GLY A 14 1.74 -1.81 1.83
C GLY A 14 2.39 -0.53 1.29
N ARG A 15 2.62 0.45 2.16
CA ARG A 15 3.32 1.70 1.79
C ARG A 15 4.74 1.43 1.32
N ASP A 16 5.47 0.57 2.02
CA ASP A 16 6.85 0.24 1.66
C ASP A 16 6.93 -0.50 0.33
N ALA A 17 6.02 -1.44 0.06
CA ALA A 17 5.92 -2.10 -1.23
C ALA A 17 5.64 -1.11 -2.37
N ALA A 18 4.75 -0.14 -2.16
CA ALA A 18 4.46 0.89 -3.16
C ALA A 18 5.67 1.81 -3.41
N ARG A 19 6.38 2.22 -2.35
CA ARG A 19 7.61 3.03 -2.46
C ARG A 19 8.73 2.29 -3.18
N ALA A 20 8.82 0.97 -2.98
CA ALA A 20 9.75 0.10 -3.68
C ALA A 20 9.34 -0.22 -5.13
N GLY A 21 8.20 0.31 -5.61
CA GLY A 21 7.69 0.06 -6.97
C GLY A 21 7.23 -1.38 -7.21
N GLN A 22 7.02 -2.17 -6.16
CA GLN A 22 6.58 -3.56 -6.26
C GLN A 22 5.12 -3.64 -6.71
N PRO A 23 4.69 -4.70 -7.41
CA PRO A 23 3.30 -4.87 -7.80
C PRO A 23 2.40 -5.21 -6.61
N VAL A 24 1.10 -4.89 -6.70
CA VAL A 24 0.09 -5.17 -5.66
C VAL A 24 -0.06 -6.68 -5.35
N THR A 25 0.40 -7.55 -6.26
CA THR A 25 0.36 -9.02 -6.14
C THR A 25 1.33 -9.58 -5.09
N VAL A 26 2.31 -8.79 -4.62
CA VAL A 26 3.21 -9.21 -3.52
C VAL A 26 2.53 -9.22 -2.15
N CYS A 27 1.26 -8.78 -2.07
CA CYS A 27 0.50 -8.80 -0.82
C CYS A 27 0.41 -10.24 -0.27
N PRO A 28 0.95 -10.52 0.93
CA PRO A 28 1.00 -11.87 1.49
C PRO A 28 -0.33 -12.32 2.11
N HIS A 29 -1.33 -11.43 2.20
CA HIS A 29 -2.58 -11.72 2.89
C HIS A 29 -3.64 -12.31 1.93
N PRO A 30 -4.41 -13.32 2.37
CA PRO A 30 -5.46 -13.93 1.57
C PRO A 30 -6.57 -12.92 1.26
N ARG A 31 -7.33 -13.19 0.18
CA ARG A 31 -8.24 -12.20 -0.44
C ARG A 31 -9.34 -11.71 0.50
N GLU A 32 -9.81 -12.57 1.39
CA GLU A 32 -10.85 -12.32 2.39
C GLU A 32 -10.37 -11.70 3.70
N SER A 33 -9.04 -11.53 3.88
CA SER A 33 -8.51 -10.98 5.13
C SER A 33 -8.64 -9.46 5.19
N LEU A 34 -9.11 -8.94 6.33
CA LEU A 34 -9.10 -7.50 6.62
C LEU A 34 -7.67 -6.91 6.60
N LEU A 35 -6.64 -7.74 6.86
CA LEU A 35 -5.24 -7.33 6.74
C LEU A 35 -4.85 -7.03 5.28
N ARG A 36 -5.43 -7.74 4.30
CA ARG A 36 -5.25 -7.41 2.89
C ARG A 36 -5.83 -6.04 2.57
N LEU A 37 -7.01 -5.72 3.11
CA LEU A 37 -7.63 -4.42 2.91
C LEU A 37 -6.75 -3.29 3.49
N ALA A 38 -6.20 -3.50 4.68
CA ALA A 38 -5.28 -2.59 5.33
C ALA A 38 -3.99 -2.38 4.49
N TRP A 39 -3.40 -3.46 4.00
CA TRP A 39 -2.22 -3.43 3.14
C TRP A 39 -2.48 -2.67 1.83
N VAL A 40 -3.57 -2.98 1.13
CA VAL A 40 -3.93 -2.33 -0.14
C VAL A 40 -4.19 -0.84 0.05
N ARG A 41 -4.82 -0.43 1.17
CA ARG A 41 -4.99 1.00 1.51
C ARG A 41 -3.66 1.71 1.67
N GLY A 42 -2.70 1.10 2.37
CA GLY A 42 -1.35 1.63 2.51
C GLY A 42 -0.63 1.78 1.16
N TYR A 43 -0.71 0.75 0.32
CA TYR A 43 -0.11 0.72 -1.01
C TYR A 43 -0.70 1.80 -1.94
N ALA A 44 -2.03 1.93 -1.98
CA ALA A 44 -2.71 2.92 -2.80
C ALA A 44 -2.38 4.36 -2.39
N ALA A 45 -2.23 4.64 -1.08
CA ALA A 45 -1.94 5.98 -0.57
C ALA A 45 -0.64 6.56 -1.13
N VAL A 46 0.39 5.74 -1.35
CA VAL A 46 1.66 6.16 -1.94
C VAL A 46 1.52 6.37 -3.45
N ARG A 47 0.77 5.50 -4.14
CA ARG A 47 0.54 5.63 -5.58
C ARG A 47 -0.29 6.86 -5.93
N SER A 48 -1.30 7.21 -5.14
CA SER A 48 -2.04 8.45 -5.33
C SER A 48 -1.14 9.68 -5.16
N PHE A 49 -0.16 9.61 -4.26
CA PHE A 49 0.82 10.69 -4.09
C PHE A 49 1.78 10.81 -5.28
N VAL A 50 2.25 9.69 -5.84
CA VAL A 50 3.17 9.74 -7.00
C VAL A 50 2.45 10.21 -8.28
N ASP A 51 1.19 9.83 -8.47
CA ASP A 51 0.36 10.28 -9.59
C ASP A 51 0.08 11.79 -9.52
N SER A 52 -0.26 12.30 -8.33
CA SER A 52 -0.50 13.74 -8.12
C SER A 52 0.77 14.60 -8.16
N GLY A 53 1.96 14.00 -8.04
CA GLY A 53 3.26 14.67 -8.14
C GLY A 53 3.93 14.56 -9.51
N SER A 54 3.39 13.74 -10.43
CA SER A 54 3.91 13.52 -11.78
C SER A 54 3.15 14.36 -12.82
N GLY A 55 2.85 15.62 -12.49
CA GLY A 55 2.58 16.65 -13.48
C GLY A 55 3.88 17.05 -14.15
N THR A 56 4.37 16.23 -15.08
CA THR A 56 5.46 16.59 -15.98
C THR A 56 5.06 17.84 -16.75
N VAL A 57 5.81 18.92 -16.52
CA VAL A 57 5.88 20.09 -17.39
C VAL A 57 6.27 19.60 -18.78
N HIS A 58 5.29 19.48 -19.67
CA HIS A 58 5.55 19.41 -21.10
C HIS A 58 5.71 20.86 -21.58
N LYS A 59 6.95 21.20 -21.94
CA LYS A 59 7.38 22.45 -22.57
C LYS A 59 6.68 22.65 -23.91
#